data_AF-A0A0B2R3P7-F1
#
_entry.id   AF-A0A0B2R3P7-F1
#
_cell.length_a   1.000
_cell.length_b   1.000
_cell.length_c   1.000
_cell.angle_alpha   90.00
_cell.angle_beta   90.00
_cell.angle_gamma   90.00
#
_symmetry.space_group_name_H-M   'P 1'
#
loop_
_entity.id
_entity.type
_entity.pdbx_description
1 polymer ?
#
loop_
_entity_poly.entity_id
_entity_poly.type
_entity_poly.pdbx_seq_one_letter_code
_entity_poly.pdbx_strand_id
1 'polypeptide(L)' 'MFPTISSRKKKVVLARDDIEGIQFLYGSNPNFNGSTATSAPERDASDGGRCLTCVGPSSGVFTLLTFAFAHFALLI' A
#
# COMPACT_ATOMS: atom_id res chain seq x y z
N MET A 1 -10.21 -13.48 20.59
CA MET A 1 -9.92 -14.10 19.28
C MET A 1 -11.10 -13.92 18.33
N PHE A 2 -10.87 -13.56 17.06
CA PHE A 2 -11.94 -13.22 16.11
C PHE A 2 -12.08 -14.29 15.00
N PRO A 3 -13.32 -14.71 14.66
CA PRO A 3 -13.55 -15.86 13.76
C PRO A 3 -13.35 -15.54 12.27
N THR A 4 -13.02 -14.30 11.91
CA THR A 4 -12.76 -13.91 10.52
C THR A 4 -11.31 -13.48 10.34
N ILE A 5 -10.70 -13.91 9.23
CA ILE A 5 -9.34 -13.52 8.86
C ILE A 5 -9.38 -12.09 8.31
N SER A 6 -8.72 -11.15 9.01
CA SER A 6 -8.51 -9.80 8.48
C SER A 6 -7.49 -9.81 7.35
N SER A 7 -7.52 -8.79 6.48
CA SER A 7 -6.47 -8.55 5.48
C SER A 7 -5.05 -8.66 6.09
N ARG A 8 -4.10 -9.14 5.28
CA ARG A 8 -2.71 -9.35 5.69
C ARG A 8 -2.14 -8.04 6.26
N LYS A 9 -1.60 -8.09 7.49
CA LYS A 9 -0.80 -7.01 8.08
C LYS A 9 0.66 -7.44 8.15
N LYS A 10 1.60 -6.50 7.96
CA LYS A 10 3.04 -6.77 8.11
C LYS A 10 3.41 -7.07 9.57
N LYS A 11 2.72 -6.44 10.51
CA LYS A 11 2.85 -6.68 11.96
C LYS A 11 1.47 -6.92 12.56
N VAL A 12 1.31 -8.07 13.23
CA VAL A 12 0.09 -8.39 13.98
C VAL A 12 0.29 -7.99 15.44
N VAL A 13 -0.66 -7.24 15.98
CA VAL A 13 -0.71 -6.87 17.38
C VAL A 13 -1.84 -7.66 18.02
N LEU A 14 -1.58 -8.26 19.18
CA LEU A 14 -2.60 -9.01 19.91
C LEU A 14 -3.69 -8.08 20.45
N ALA A 15 -4.95 -8.51 20.35
CA ALA A 15 -6.05 -7.78 20.95
C ALA A 15 -6.02 -7.89 22.48
N ARG A 16 -6.72 -6.97 23.16
CA ARG A 16 -6.81 -6.99 24.63
C ARG A 16 -7.46 -8.29 25.13
N ASP A 17 -8.53 -8.74 24.47
CA ASP A 17 -9.22 -9.98 24.82
C ASP A 17 -8.32 -11.22 24.70
N ASP A 18 -7.45 -11.28 23.69
CA ASP A 18 -6.53 -12.38 23.47
C ASP A 18 -5.47 -12.41 24.59
N ILE A 19 -4.97 -11.24 24.97
CA ILE A 19 -3.96 -11.06 26.02
C ILE A 19 -4.54 -11.40 27.40
N GLU A 20 -5.77 -10.97 27.69
CA GLU A 20 -6.44 -11.26 28.97
C GLU A 20 -6.78 -12.74 29.08
N GLY A 21 -7.31 -13.35 28.02
CA GLY A 21 -7.68 -14.76 27.99
C GLY A 21 -6.50 -15.69 28.29
N ILE A 22 -5.34 -15.45 27.67
CA ILE A 22 -4.15 -16.28 27.92
C ILE A 22 -3.55 -16.04 29.31
N GLN A 23 -3.57 -14.80 29.81
CA GLN A 23 -3.03 -14.48 31.13
C GLN A 23 -3.89 -15.03 32.26
N PHE A 24 -5.20 -15.13 32.04
CA PHE A 24 -6.10 -15.83 32.95
C PHE A 24 -5.74 -17.31 33.10
N LEU A 25 -5.33 -17.97 32.01
CA LEU A 25 -5.01 -19.40 32.01
C LEU A 25 -3.62 -19.72 32.55
N TYR A 26 -2.62 -18.92 32.18
CA TYR A 26 -1.21 -19.23 32.45
C TYR A 26 -0.53 -18.26 33.42
N GLY A 27 -1.28 -17.29 33.93
CA GLY A 27 -0.76 -16.25 34.80
C GLY A 27 -0.28 -15.01 34.03
N SER A 28 -0.19 -13.90 34.74
CA SER A 28 0.21 -12.62 34.18
C SER A 28 1.71 -12.56 33.89
N ASN A 29 2.08 -11.99 32.75
CA ASN A 29 3.48 -11.68 32.45
C ASN A 29 3.90 -10.45 33.27
N PRO A 30 4.88 -10.54 34.19
CA PRO A 30 5.32 -9.40 35.01
C PRO A 30 5.94 -8.27 34.18
N ASN A 31 6.36 -8.54 32.94
CA ASN A 31 6.89 -7.54 32.00
C ASN A 31 5.80 -6.95 31.09
N PHE A 32 4.52 -7.26 31.33
CA PHE A 32 3.44 -6.73 30.52
C PHE A 32 3.25 -5.24 30.79
N ASN A 33 3.45 -4.42 29.76
CA ASN A 33 3.39 -2.96 29.84
C ASN A 33 2.04 -2.36 29.41
N GLY A 34 1.01 -3.19 29.18
CA GLY A 34 -0.32 -2.72 28.78
C GLY A 34 -0.43 -2.19 27.34
N SER A 35 0.63 -2.23 26.53
CA SER A 35 0.63 -1.67 25.18
C SER A 35 -0.09 -2.60 24.20
N THR A 36 -1.39 -2.39 23.99
CA THR A 36 -2.06 -2.82 22.77
C THR A 36 -1.98 -1.71 21.75
N ALA A 37 -1.14 -1.86 20.73
CA ALA A 37 -1.14 -0.94 19.61
C ALA A 37 -2.51 -0.99 18.92
N THR A 38 -3.22 0.14 18.94
CA THR A 38 -4.43 0.36 18.15
C THR A 38 -4.06 0.08 16.71
N SER A 39 -4.75 -0.88 16.08
CA SER A 39 -4.56 -1.18 14.66
C SER A 39 -5.02 0.03 13.85
N ALA A 40 -4.14 1.02 13.64
CA ALA A 40 -4.37 2.03 12.63
C ALA A 40 -4.44 1.31 11.28
N PRO A 41 -5.31 1.74 10.35
CA PRO A 41 -5.27 1.23 8.99
C PRO A 41 -3.90 1.61 8.40
N GLU A 42 -2.98 0.65 8.32
CA GLU A 42 -1.83 0.76 7.44
C GLU A 42 -2.42 0.89 6.02
N ARG A 43 -2.28 2.08 5.42
CA ARG A 43 -2.56 2.27 4.00
C ARG A 43 -1.57 1.41 3.25
N ASP A 44 -2.01 0.23 2.83
CA ASP A 44 -1.35 -0.54 1.80
C ASP A 44 -1.35 0.30 0.51
N ALA A 45 -0.30 1.08 0.30
CA ALA A 45 0.05 1.54 -1.05
C ALA A 45 0.60 0.34 -1.81
N SER A 46 -0.27 -0.65 -2.08
CA SER A 46 -0.01 -1.61 -3.14
C SER A 46 -0.27 -0.87 -4.44
N ASP A 47 0.81 -0.47 -5.09
CA ASP A 47 0.82 -0.01 -6.48
C ASP A 47 0.39 -1.18 -7.38
N GLY A 48 -0.92 -1.42 -7.40
CA GLY A 48 -1.59 -2.50 -8.13
C GLY A 48 -2.69 -1.97 -9.03
N GLY A 49 -2.69 -0.67 -9.32
CA GLY A 49 -3.55 -0.08 -10.31
C GLY A 49 -2.83 -0.10 -11.66
N ARG A 50 -3.26 -0.97 -12.57
CA ARG A 50 -3.00 -0.76 -14.00
C ARG A 50 -3.53 0.62 -14.35
N CYS A 51 -2.65 1.60 -14.34
CA CYS A 51 -2.95 2.97 -14.71
C CYS A 51 -3.23 2.95 -16.22
N LEU A 52 -4.50 2.82 -16.60
CA LEU A 52 -4.96 3.09 -17.96
C LEU A 52 -4.80 4.58 -18.34
N THR A 53 -4.22 5.38 -17.45
CA THR A 53 -3.84 6.77 -17.66
C THR A 53 -2.42 7.03 -17.15
N CYS A 54 -1.45 6.16 -17.45
CA CYS A 54 -0.07 6.63 -17.49
C CYS A 54 0.09 7.45 -18.76
N VAL A 55 -0.46 8.67 -18.75
CA VAL A 55 -0.02 9.70 -19.68
C VAL A 55 1.41 10.04 -19.24
N GLY A 56 2.35 9.18 -19.60
CA GLY A 56 3.76 9.53 -19.66
C GLY A 56 3.90 10.77 -20.53
N PRO A 57 4.93 11.59 -20.32
CA PRO A 57 5.13 12.81 -21.09
C PRO A 57 5.04 12.44 -22.57
N SER A 58 4.08 13.08 -23.24
CA SER A 58 3.66 12.83 -24.60
C SER A 58 4.81 13.09 -25.57
N SER A 59 5.72 12.12 -25.71
CA SER A 59 6.86 12.19 -26.63
C SER A 59 6.45 11.88 -28.07
N GLY A 60 5.30 11.23 -28.28
CA GLY A 60 4.83 10.86 -29.63
C GLY A 60 4.31 12.04 -30.47
N VAL A 61 3.66 13.04 -29.85
CA VAL A 61 3.14 14.20 -30.59
C VAL A 61 4.26 15.17 -30.97
N PHE A 62 5.28 15.29 -30.13
CA PHE A 62 6.43 16.17 -30.39
C PHE A 62 7.34 15.60 -31.50
N THR A 63 7.52 14.27 -31.55
CA THR A 63 8.31 13.63 -32.61
C THR A 63 7.64 13.70 -33.97
N LEU A 64 6.31 13.52 -34.06
CA LEU A 64 5.60 13.65 -35.34
C LEU A 64 5.58 15.08 -35.88
N LEU A 65 5.38 16.07 -35.00
CA LEU A 65 5.35 17.48 -35.42
C LEU A 65 6.71 17.97 -35.92
N THR A 66 7.79 17.57 -35.24
CA THR A 66 9.16 17.90 -35.66
C THR A 66 9.56 17.23 -36.97
N PHE A 67 9.18 15.96 -37.16
CA PHE A 67 9.46 15.24 -38.41
C PHE A 67 8.68 15.82 -39.60
N ALA A 68 7.42 16.19 -39.40
CA ALA A 68 6.60 16.82 -40.43
C ALA A 68 7.12 18.22 -40.83
N PHE A 69 7.53 19.03 -39.84
CA PHE A 69 8.10 20.34 -40.09
C PHE A 69 9.47 20.26 -40.81
N ALA A 70 10.33 19.34 -40.40
CA ALA A 70 11.63 19.11 -41.05
C ALA A 70 11.48 18.59 -42.49
N HIS A 71 10.52 17.68 -42.73
CA HIS A 71 10.24 17.18 -44.08
C HIS A 71 9.69 18.27 -44.99
N PHE A 72 8.82 19.15 -44.47
CA PHE A 72 8.32 20.29 -45.24
C PHE A 72 9.43 21.30 -45.57
N ALA A 73 10.33 21.59 -44.63
CA ALA A 73 11.44 22.53 -44.83
C ALA A 73 12.53 22.03 -45.82
N LEU A 74 12.66 20.72 -46.04
CA LEU A 74 13.60 20.14 -47.01
C LEU A 74 13.03 20.10 -48.44
N LEU A 75 11.73 20.31 -48.61
CA LEU A 75 11.02 20.21 -49.89
C LEU A 75 10.80 21.57 -50.58
N ILE A 76 11.27 22.66 -49.96
CA ILE A 76 11.25 24.04 -50.48
C ILE A 76 12.68 24.41 -50.84
#